data_AF-A0A2E0SVA6-F1
#
_entry.id   AF-A0A2E0SVA6-F1
#
_cell.length_a   1.000
_cell.length_b   1.000
_cell.length_c   1.000
_cell.angle_alpha   90.00
_cell.angle_beta   90.00
_cell.angle_gamma   90.00
#
_symmetry.space_group_name_H-M   'P 1'
#
loop_
_entity.id
_entity.type
_entity.pdbx_description
1 polymer ?
#
loop_
_entity_poly.entity_id
_entity_poly.type
_entity_poly.pdbx_seq_one_letter_code
_entity_poly.pdbx_strand_id
1 'polypeptide(L)'
;MDTLTRTEVRLGLRSAAHDDRGFGLIEIVVSMFVLAALSLAFIPLLVQGLKLSAENTTLATANQLVNEQLALVQEAGPYCDAVQVLVGESDTVDPRGVTIRITTVIESCPTSAAGTVRASVTAERMDTGDTIVSAATLVYVTT
;
A
#
# COMPACT_ATOMS: atom_id res chain seq x y z
N MET A 1 -31.78 -59.89 45.15
CA MET A 1 -30.46 -59.23 45.12
C MET A 1 -30.44 -58.20 43.98
N ASP A 2 -31.49 -57.38 43.85
CA ASP A 2 -31.75 -56.62 42.59
C ASP A 2 -32.49 -55.28 42.83
N THR A 3 -32.38 -54.74 44.06
CA THR A 3 -33.14 -53.54 44.49
C THR A 3 -32.28 -52.34 44.86
N LEU A 4 -30.94 -52.47 44.87
CA LEU A 4 -30.02 -51.39 45.26
C LEU A 4 -29.37 -50.66 44.07
N THR A 5 -29.39 -51.23 42.86
CA THR A 5 -28.82 -50.63 41.64
C THR A 5 -29.73 -49.60 40.96
N ARG A 6 -31.02 -49.53 41.31
CA ARG A 6 -32.00 -48.66 40.63
C ARG A 6 -32.08 -47.23 41.17
N THR A 7 -31.57 -47.01 42.38
CA THR A 7 -31.71 -45.73 43.10
C THR A 7 -30.59 -44.75 42.72
N GLU A 8 -29.37 -45.24 42.53
CA GLU A 8 -28.19 -44.45 42.09
C GLU A 8 -28.39 -43.90 40.66
N VAL A 9 -28.93 -44.71 39.74
CA VAL A 9 -29.17 -44.31 38.34
C VAL A 9 -30.20 -43.16 38.25
N ARG A 10 -31.16 -43.10 39.18
CA ARG A 10 -32.16 -42.01 39.24
C ARG A 10 -31.60 -40.70 39.77
N LEU A 11 -30.52 -40.72 40.55
CA LEU A 11 -29.89 -39.50 41.07
C LEU A 11 -29.00 -38.83 40.01
N GLY A 12 -28.29 -39.61 39.19
CA GLY A 12 -27.48 -39.10 38.08
C GLY A 12 -28.28 -38.49 36.93
N LEU A 13 -29.46 -39.06 36.61
CA LEU A 13 -30.32 -38.56 35.53
C LEU A 13 -31.08 -37.26 35.87
N ARG A 14 -31.20 -36.89 37.16
CA ARG A 14 -31.85 -35.64 37.57
C ARG A 14 -30.90 -34.43 37.55
N SER A 15 -29.58 -34.65 37.63
CA SER A 15 -28.61 -33.56 37.50
C SER A 15 -28.37 -33.16 36.04
N ALA A 16 -28.60 -34.06 35.08
CA ALA A 16 -28.39 -33.77 33.66
C ALA A 16 -29.57 -33.05 32.99
N ALA A 17 -30.73 -32.95 33.65
CA ALA A 17 -31.97 -32.44 33.06
C ALA A 17 -32.33 -31.00 33.49
N HIS A 18 -31.44 -30.29 34.18
CA HIS A 18 -31.71 -28.92 34.68
C HIS A 18 -30.60 -27.91 34.41
N ASP A 19 -29.68 -28.25 33.50
CA ASP A 19 -28.60 -27.36 33.05
C ASP A 19 -28.79 -26.84 31.61
N ASP A 20 -30.01 -26.96 31.06
CA ASP A 20 -30.48 -26.15 29.94
C ASP A 20 -30.84 -24.73 30.41
N ARG A 21 -29.99 -24.13 31.25
CA ARG A 21 -30.00 -22.67 31.50
C ARG A 21 -29.32 -22.02 30.30
N GLY A 22 -30.02 -22.10 29.18
CA GLY A 22 -29.64 -21.50 27.92
C GLY A 22 -29.42 -20.00 28.08
N PHE A 23 -28.46 -19.50 27.31
CA PHE A 23 -28.22 -18.10 27.01
C PHE A 23 -29.49 -17.26 27.17
N GLY A 24 -29.55 -16.45 28.23
CA GLY A 24 -30.67 -15.54 28.42
C GLY A 24 -30.72 -14.53 27.29
N LEU A 25 -31.90 -14.00 26.94
CA LEU A 25 -32.02 -12.88 25.98
C LEU A 25 -31.08 -11.72 26.33
N ILE A 26 -30.84 -11.50 27.62
CA ILE A 26 -29.89 -10.51 28.12
C ILE A 26 -28.45 -10.77 27.67
N GLU A 27 -28.02 -12.03 27.64
CA GLU A 27 -26.66 -12.39 27.25
C GLU A 27 -26.43 -12.13 25.77
N ILE A 28 -27.40 -12.46 24.92
CA ILE A 28 -27.37 -12.14 23.49
C ILE A 28 -27.26 -10.62 23.29
N VAL A 29 -28.07 -9.83 24.01
CA VAL A 29 -28.04 -8.37 23.93
C VAL A 29 -26.68 -7.83 24.38
N VAL A 30 -26.11 -8.37 25.47
CA VAL A 30 -24.79 -7.98 25.96
C VAL A 30 -23.70 -8.38 24.96
N SER A 31 -23.75 -9.58 24.37
CA SER A 31 -22.79 -10.01 23.34
C SER A 31 -22.84 -9.13 22.10
N MET A 32 -24.04 -8.75 21.62
CA MET A 32 -24.19 -7.82 20.51
C MET A 32 -23.64 -6.44 20.86
N PHE A 33 -23.83 -5.97 22.10
CA PHE A 33 -23.30 -4.70 22.57
C PHE A 33 -21.76 -4.71 22.65
N VAL A 34 -21.19 -5.78 23.20
CA VAL A 34 -19.73 -5.99 23.24
C VAL A 34 -19.16 -6.07 21.83
N LEU A 35 -19.79 -6.81 20.91
CA LEU A 35 -19.36 -6.92 19.52
C LEU A 35 -19.41 -5.57 18.79
N ALA A 36 -20.47 -4.78 19.02
CA ALA A 36 -20.61 -3.45 18.45
C ALA A 36 -19.52 -2.50 19.00
N ALA A 37 -19.28 -2.51 20.31
CA ALA A 37 -18.23 -1.71 20.93
C ALA A 37 -16.83 -2.07 20.40
N LEU A 38 -16.53 -3.36 20.25
CA LEU A 38 -15.27 -3.82 19.66
C LEU A 38 -15.13 -3.40 18.20
N SER A 39 -16.20 -3.51 17.43
CA SER A 39 -16.21 -3.08 16.03
C SER A 39 -15.92 -1.58 15.91
N LEU A 40 -16.58 -0.75 16.72
CA LEU A 40 -16.34 0.70 16.77
C LEU A 40 -14.91 1.04 17.23
N ALA A 41 -14.34 0.25 18.14
CA ALA A 41 -12.96 0.43 18.59
C ALA A 41 -11.93 0.15 17.49
N PHE A 42 -12.22 -0.75 16.53
CA PHE A 42 -11.29 -1.13 15.46
C PHE A 42 -11.42 -0.32 14.17
N ILE A 43 -12.54 0.36 13.93
CA ILE A 43 -12.71 1.22 12.74
C ILE A 43 -11.54 2.19 12.52
N PRO A 44 -11.04 2.93 13.52
CA PRO A 44 -9.93 3.86 13.31
C PRO A 44 -8.65 3.18 12.82
N LEU A 45 -8.36 1.98 13.33
CA LEU A 45 -7.19 1.19 12.91
C LEU A 45 -7.33 0.73 11.47
N LEU A 46 -8.52 0.30 11.06
CA LEU A 46 -8.79 -0.10 9.67
C LEU A 46 -8.65 1.08 8.72
N VAL A 47 -9.18 2.25 9.09
CA VAL A 47 -9.04 3.46 8.27
C VAL A 47 -7.57 3.88 8.13
N GLN A 48 -6.79 3.81 9.21
CA GLN A 48 -5.35 4.09 9.14
C GLN A 48 -4.61 3.09 8.27
N GLY A 49 -4.88 1.80 8.40
CA GLY A 49 -4.28 0.76 7.57
C GLY A 49 -4.57 0.96 6.07
N LEU A 50 -5.80 1.32 5.73
CA LEU A 50 -6.20 1.61 4.34
C LEU A 50 -5.49 2.86 3.79
N LYS A 51 -5.40 3.94 4.57
CA LYS A 51 -4.68 5.16 4.17
C LYS A 51 -3.21 4.89 3.88
N LEU A 52 -2.53 4.20 4.82
CA LEU A 52 -1.12 3.82 4.64
C LEU A 52 -0.92 2.92 3.41
N SER A 53 -1.85 2.02 3.15
CA SER A 53 -1.79 1.16 1.96
C SER A 53 -1.94 1.96 0.65
N ALA A 54 -2.82 2.98 0.64
CA ALA A 54 -2.99 3.87 -0.51
C ALA A 54 -1.72 4.70 -0.76
N GLU A 55 -1.16 5.33 0.28
CA GLU A 55 0.09 6.11 0.19
C GLU A 55 1.26 5.27 -0.32
N ASN A 56 1.41 4.04 0.21
CA ASN A 56 2.45 3.12 -0.24
C ASN A 56 2.27 2.69 -1.70
N THR A 57 1.03 2.55 -2.17
CA THR A 57 0.75 2.20 -3.58
C THR A 57 1.19 3.34 -4.49
N THR A 58 0.82 4.59 -4.18
CA THR A 58 1.23 5.77 -4.93
C THR A 58 2.76 5.93 -4.93
N LEU A 59 3.42 5.73 -3.79
CA LEU A 59 4.88 5.76 -3.69
C LEU A 59 5.55 4.67 -4.55
N ALA A 60 5.00 3.45 -4.56
CA ALA A 60 5.52 2.37 -5.38
C ALA A 60 5.38 2.68 -6.88
N THR A 61 4.22 3.19 -7.31
CA THR A 61 4.00 3.64 -8.69
C THR A 61 4.95 4.76 -9.09
N ALA A 62 5.14 5.76 -8.23
CA ALA A 62 6.09 6.85 -8.47
C ALA A 62 7.54 6.34 -8.66
N ASN A 63 7.98 5.41 -7.81
CA ASN A 63 9.30 4.79 -7.95
C ASN A 63 9.44 3.99 -9.25
N GLN A 64 8.39 3.26 -9.65
CA GLN A 64 8.40 2.52 -10.92
C GLN A 64 8.55 3.46 -12.10
N LEU A 65 7.74 4.52 -12.17
CA LEU A 65 7.80 5.52 -13.24
C LEU A 65 9.16 6.24 -13.31
N VAL A 66 9.71 6.63 -12.14
CA VAL A 66 11.03 7.26 -12.08
C VAL A 66 12.13 6.31 -12.58
N ASN A 67 12.09 5.04 -12.16
CA ASN A 67 13.07 4.06 -12.58
C ASN A 67 12.95 3.70 -14.07
N GLU A 68 11.72 3.60 -14.60
CA GLU A 68 11.47 3.41 -16.03
C GLU A 68 12.07 4.56 -16.84
N GLN A 69 11.85 5.80 -16.40
CA GLN A 69 12.41 6.97 -17.07
C GLN A 69 13.94 7.03 -16.99
N LEU A 70 14.53 6.67 -15.85
CA LEU A 70 16.00 6.57 -15.74
C LEU A 70 16.57 5.46 -16.63
N ALA A 71 15.86 4.33 -16.77
CA ALA A 71 16.25 3.26 -17.69
C ALA A 71 16.20 3.73 -19.15
N LEU A 72 15.14 4.46 -19.56
CA LEU A 72 15.06 5.06 -20.89
C LEU A 72 16.24 6.01 -21.16
N VAL A 73 16.62 6.82 -20.18
CA VAL A 73 17.77 7.72 -20.29
C VAL A 73 19.09 6.94 -20.46
N GLN A 74 19.26 5.81 -19.78
CA GLN A 74 20.43 4.95 -19.95
C GLN A 74 20.44 4.19 -21.29
N GLU A 75 19.26 3.82 -21.80
CA GLU A 75 19.09 3.07 -23.05
C GLU A 75 19.14 3.93 -24.31
N ALA A 76 18.95 5.26 -24.21
CA ALA A 76 18.96 6.20 -25.34
C ALA A 76 20.26 6.19 -26.17
N GLY A 77 21.31 5.52 -25.69
CA GLY A 77 22.55 5.31 -26.41
C GLY A 77 23.57 6.42 -26.17
N PRO A 78 24.72 6.36 -26.84
CA PRO A 78 25.83 7.23 -26.51
C PRO A 78 25.66 8.63 -27.09
N TYR A 79 24.63 8.95 -27.87
CA TYR A 79 24.53 10.27 -28.50
C TYR A 79 23.75 11.24 -27.62
N CYS A 80 24.31 12.44 -27.40
CA CYS A 80 23.70 13.35 -26.46
C CYS A 80 22.37 13.95 -26.96
N ASP A 81 22.18 14.08 -28.27
CA ASP A 81 20.90 14.48 -28.86
C ASP A 81 19.78 13.48 -28.51
N ALA A 82 20.06 12.17 -28.62
CA ALA A 82 19.12 11.12 -28.28
C ALA A 82 18.68 11.17 -26.80
N VAL A 83 19.63 11.44 -25.89
CA VAL A 83 19.34 11.61 -24.47
C VAL A 83 18.50 12.87 -24.24
N GLN A 84 18.83 14.01 -24.88
CA GLN A 84 18.12 15.28 -24.71
C GLN A 84 16.66 15.25 -25.16
N VAL A 85 16.27 14.35 -26.08
CA VAL A 85 14.86 14.17 -26.46
C VAL A 85 13.98 13.76 -25.27
N LEU A 86 14.55 13.14 -24.24
CA LEU A 86 13.83 12.67 -23.06
C LEU A 86 13.56 13.79 -22.02
N VAL A 87 14.09 15.00 -22.22
CA VAL A 87 13.78 16.15 -21.37
C VAL A 87 12.32 16.54 -21.56
N GLY A 88 11.59 16.68 -20.45
CA GLY A 88 10.20 17.08 -20.49
C GLY A 88 9.41 16.60 -19.28
N GLU A 89 8.09 16.74 -19.40
CA GLU A 89 7.13 16.36 -18.39
C GLU A 89 6.14 15.35 -18.96
N SER A 90 5.71 14.40 -18.14
CA SER A 90 4.62 13.49 -18.47
C SER A 90 3.76 13.22 -17.24
N ASP A 91 2.45 13.09 -17.44
CA ASP A 91 1.49 12.86 -16.36
C ASP A 91 0.92 11.45 -16.47
N THR A 92 0.86 10.74 -15.35
CA THR A 92 0.24 9.41 -15.23
C THR A 92 -0.69 9.37 -14.04
N VAL A 93 -1.86 8.76 -14.21
CA VAL A 93 -2.84 8.59 -13.13
C VAL A 93 -2.64 7.22 -12.47
N ASP A 94 -2.43 7.22 -11.17
CA ASP A 94 -2.29 5.98 -10.40
C ASP A 94 -3.65 5.27 -10.19
N PRO A 95 -3.67 3.99 -9.77
CA PRO A 95 -4.92 3.26 -9.51
C PRO A 95 -5.79 3.82 -8.38
N ARG A 96 -5.30 4.79 -7.60
CA ARG A 96 -6.03 5.48 -6.52
C ARG A 96 -6.61 6.82 -7.01
N GLY A 97 -6.35 7.21 -8.26
CA GLY A 97 -6.82 8.45 -8.87
C GLY A 97 -5.91 9.65 -8.61
N VAL A 98 -4.70 9.44 -8.08
CA VAL A 98 -3.70 10.51 -7.90
C VAL A 98 -2.97 10.71 -9.23
N THR A 99 -2.91 11.95 -9.71
CA THR A 99 -2.08 12.29 -10.88
C THR A 99 -0.65 12.53 -10.43
N ILE A 100 0.28 11.76 -11.00
CA ILE A 100 1.72 11.86 -10.77
C ILE A 100 2.34 12.49 -12.01
N ARG A 101 3.06 13.60 -11.83
CA ARG A 101 3.89 14.23 -12.86
C ARG A 101 5.31 13.74 -12.75
N ILE A 102 5.86 13.29 -13.87
CA ILE A 102 7.28 12.93 -14.02
C ILE A 102 7.97 14.04 -14.78
N THR A 103 8.93 14.70 -14.15
CA THR A 103 9.77 15.73 -14.77
C THR A 103 11.17 15.19 -14.96
N THR A 104 11.64 15.16 -16.20
CA THR A 104 13.00 14.76 -16.57
C THR A 104 13.81 15.98 -16.95
N VAL A 105 14.93 16.19 -16.27
CA VAL A 105 15.90 17.24 -16.55
C VAL A 105 17.24 16.61 -16.83
N ILE A 106 17.90 17.04 -17.90
CA ILE A 106 19.21 16.55 -18.31
C ILE A 106 20.13 17.75 -18.41
N GLU A 107 21.31 17.67 -17.79
CA GLU A 107 22.32 18.72 -17.86
C GLU A 107 22.79 18.92 -19.32
N SER A 108 23.40 20.07 -19.60
CA SER A 108 23.86 20.40 -20.94
C SER A 108 24.86 19.37 -21.47
N CYS A 109 24.69 18.97 -22.73
CA CYS A 109 25.60 18.07 -23.43
C CYS A 109 27.02 18.65 -23.57
N PRO A 110 28.07 17.84 -23.44
CA PRO A 110 29.43 18.26 -23.80
C PRO A 110 29.52 18.51 -25.31
N THR A 111 30.20 19.59 -25.71
CA THR A 111 30.21 20.07 -27.12
C THR A 111 31.48 19.71 -27.90
N SER A 112 32.53 19.22 -27.23
CA SER A 112 33.87 19.07 -27.82
C SER A 112 34.52 17.71 -27.57
N ALA A 113 33.96 16.89 -26.69
CA ALA A 113 34.47 15.56 -26.38
C ALA A 113 33.35 14.71 -25.76
N ALA A 114 33.57 13.40 -25.74
CA ALA A 114 32.74 12.51 -24.95
C ALA A 114 32.86 12.82 -23.45
N GLY A 115 31.77 12.72 -22.72
CA GLY A 115 31.69 13.08 -21.32
C GLY A 115 30.47 12.46 -20.65
N THR A 116 30.34 12.68 -19.35
CA THR A 116 29.20 12.19 -18.58
C THR A 116 28.23 13.32 -18.33
N VAL A 117 26.95 13.09 -18.61
CA VAL A 117 25.86 14.04 -18.35
C VAL A 117 24.99 13.48 -17.23
N ARG A 118 24.58 14.35 -16.31
CA ARG A 118 23.62 13.98 -15.26
C ARG A 118 22.21 14.16 -15.77
N ALA A 119 21.38 13.15 -15.53
CA ALA A 119 19.95 13.21 -15.71
C ALA A 119 19.25 13.04 -14.36
N SER A 120 18.30 13.90 -14.06
CA SER A 120 17.47 13.84 -12.87
C SER A 120 16.00 13.68 -13.26
N VAL A 121 15.33 12.75 -12.60
CA VAL A 121 13.90 12.48 -12.78
C VAL A 121 13.22 12.68 -11.44
N THR A 122 12.14 13.46 -11.43
CA THR A 122 11.36 13.76 -10.23
C THR A 122 9.90 13.40 -10.46
N ALA A 123 9.28 12.75 -9.47
CA ALA A 123 7.86 12.46 -9.43
C ALA A 123 7.16 13.37 -8.42
N GLU A 124 6.17 14.13 -8.88
CA GLU A 124 5.38 15.06 -8.08
C GLU A 124 3.91 14.67 -8.08
N ARG A 125 3.24 14.83 -6.94
CA ARG A 125 1.78 14.72 -6.87
C ARG A 125 1.14 16.01 -7.33
N MET A 126 0.28 15.95 -8.33
CA MET A 126 -0.39 17.14 -8.83
C MET A 126 -1.51 17.67 -7.92
N ASP A 127 -2.02 16.86 -6.99
CA ASP A 127 -3.06 17.29 -6.05
C ASP A 127 -2.51 18.04 -4.82
N THR A 128 -1.28 17.76 -4.40
CA THR A 128 -0.63 18.43 -3.26
C THR A 128 0.57 19.31 -3.65
N GLY A 129 1.18 19.07 -4.81
CA GLY A 129 2.45 19.69 -5.22
C GLY A 129 3.68 19.06 -4.55
N ASP A 130 3.51 17.93 -3.85
CA ASP A 130 4.61 17.30 -3.13
C ASP A 130 5.45 16.43 -4.07
N THR A 131 6.77 16.62 -4.01
CA THR A 131 7.71 15.66 -4.58
C THR A 131 7.70 14.37 -3.77
N ILE A 132 7.32 13.27 -4.41
CA ILE A 132 7.24 11.93 -3.80
C ILE A 132 8.59 11.23 -3.89
N VAL A 133 9.23 11.31 -5.05
CA VAL A 133 10.46 10.60 -5.39
C VAL A 133 11.30 11.50 -6.27
N SER A 134 12.60 11.54 -6.02
CA SER A 134 13.57 12.17 -6.92
C SER A 134 14.80 11.28 -7.00
N ALA A 135 15.27 11.03 -8.21
CA ALA A 135 16.44 10.21 -8.47
C ALA A 135 17.25 10.79 -9.63
N ALA A 136 18.53 10.43 -9.69
CA ALA A 136 19.41 10.87 -10.76
C ALA A 136 20.33 9.74 -11.21
N THR A 137 20.72 9.79 -12.47
CA THR A 137 21.71 8.90 -13.08
C THR A 137 22.73 9.68 -13.88
N LEU A 138 23.82 9.00 -14.24
CA LEU A 138 24.91 9.52 -15.04
C LEU A 138 25.00 8.69 -16.31
N VAL A 139 24.97 9.36 -17.46
CA VAL A 139 25.08 8.72 -18.78
C VAL A 139 26.32 9.21 -19.48
N TYR A 140 27.13 8.28 -20.00
CA TYR A 140 28.26 8.62 -20.85
C TYR A 140 27.76 8.88 -22.27
N VAL A 141 28.04 10.07 -22.78
CA VAL A 141 27.60 10.54 -24.09
C VAL A 141 28.77 11.06 -24.91
N THR A 142 28.62 10.96 -26.21
CA THR A 142 29.43 11.58 -27.25
C THR A 142 28.58 12.64 -27.95
N THR A 143 29.27 13.58 -28.61
CA THR A 143 28.65 14.54 -29.53
C THR A 143 27.99 13.84 -30.70
#